data_AF-A0A7L3KBN3-F1
#
_entry.id   AF-A0A7L3KBN3-F1
#
_cell.length_a   1.000
_cell.length_b   1.000
_cell.length_c   1.000
_cell.angle_alpha   90.00
_cell.angle_beta   90.00
_cell.angle_gamma   90.00
#
_symmetry.space_group_name_H-M   'P 1'
#
loop_
_entity.id
_entity.type
_entity.pdbx_description
1 polymer ?
#
loop_
_entity_poly.entity_id
_entity_poly.type
_entity_poly.pdbx_seq_one_letter_code
_entity_poly.pdbx_strand_id
1 'polypeptide(L)'
;MAFNYHRELQAWVVPLLLVGFFAYLMSHSFLSVFEVTADAMFLCFAIDMETNDGTAEKPYFVDQDLLAFVSQSNKLTEGRKHRNTRPFQDNEDGTELQPMV
;
A
#
# COMPACT_ATOMS: atom_id res chain seq x y z
N MET A 1 10.60 44.88 -31.54
CA MET A 1 11.07 44.06 -30.40
C MET A 1 10.39 42.68 -30.28
N ALA A 2 9.14 42.50 -30.74
CA ALA A 2 8.41 41.23 -30.60
C ALA A 2 9.01 40.00 -31.33
N PHE A 3 9.68 40.20 -32.47
CA PHE A 3 10.26 39.09 -33.24
C PHE A 3 11.45 38.41 -32.53
N ASN A 4 12.19 39.14 -31.68
CA ASN A 4 13.33 38.58 -30.95
C ASN A 4 12.86 37.68 -29.79
N TYR A 5 11.75 38.04 -29.13
CA TYR A 5 11.15 37.26 -28.05
C TYR A 5 10.81 35.83 -28.49
N HIS A 6 10.27 35.68 -29.70
CA HIS A 6 9.90 34.37 -30.25
C HIS A 6 11.11 33.46 -30.50
N ARG A 7 12.26 34.05 -30.86
CA ARG A 7 13.52 33.33 -31.15
C ARG A 7 14.24 32.91 -29.87
N GLU A 8 14.26 33.81 -28.88
CA GLU A 8 14.77 33.52 -27.53
C GLU A 8 13.95 32.42 -26.85
N LEU A 9 12.61 32.49 -26.93
CA LEU A 9 11.74 31.47 -26.34
C LEU A 9 11.98 30.09 -26.97
N GLN A 10 12.09 30.02 -28.30
CA GLN A 10 12.36 28.76 -29.00
C GLN A 10 13.74 28.17 -28.63
N ALA A 11 14.76 29.02 -28.43
CA ALA A 11 16.10 28.56 -28.05
C ALA A 11 16.15 27.86 -26.69
N TRP A 12 15.27 28.22 -25.75
CA TRP A 12 15.18 27.58 -24.42
C TRP A 12 14.13 26.48 -24.35
N VAL A 13 12.99 26.65 -25.03
CA VAL A 13 11.90 25.68 -24.99
C VAL A 13 12.29 24.37 -25.67
N VAL A 14 13.05 24.42 -26.78
CA VAL A 14 13.44 23.19 -27.49
C VAL A 14 14.34 22.28 -26.64
N PRO A 15 15.44 22.74 -26.02
CA PRO A 15 16.22 21.93 -25.09
C PRO A 15 15.41 21.44 -23.89
N LEU A 16 14.53 22.28 -23.34
CA LEU A 16 13.71 21.91 -22.18
C LEU A 16 12.71 20.80 -22.51
N LEU A 17 12.05 20.88 -23.66
CA LEU A 17 11.19 19.81 -24.17
C LEU A 17 11.97 18.54 -24.48
N LEU A 18 13.18 18.66 -25.03
CA LEU A 18 14.04 17.52 -25.32
C LEU A 18 14.43 16.76 -24.03
N VAL A 19 14.86 17.49 -23.00
CA VAL A 19 15.17 16.91 -21.69
C VAL A 19 13.93 16.29 -21.06
N GLY A 20 12.79 16.98 -21.11
CA GLY A 20 11.50 16.45 -20.61
C GLY A 20 11.08 15.17 -21.33
N PHE A 21 11.25 15.11 -22.64
CA PHE A 21 10.95 13.93 -23.45
C PHE A 21 11.84 12.75 -23.08
N PHE A 22 13.16 12.93 -22.96
CA PHE A 22 14.05 11.87 -22.53
C PHE A 22 13.76 11.43 -21.09
N ALA A 23 13.48 12.36 -20.19
CA ALA A 23 13.10 12.04 -18.81
C ALA A 23 11.80 11.21 -18.78
N TYR A 24 10.80 11.57 -19.59
CA TYR A 24 9.56 10.80 -19.73
C TYR A 24 9.82 9.38 -20.25
N LEU A 25 10.63 9.23 -21.30
CA LEU A 25 10.95 7.90 -21.83
C LEU A 25 11.64 7.02 -20.78
N MET A 26 12.64 7.58 -20.09
CA MET A 26 13.36 6.84 -19.04
C MET A 26 12.42 6.47 -17.88
N SER A 27 11.67 7.43 -17.35
CA SER A 27 10.77 7.18 -16.22
C SER A 27 9.68 6.17 -16.59
N HIS A 28 9.09 6.29 -17.78
CA HIS A 28 8.09 5.35 -18.28
C HIS A 28 8.65 3.93 -18.41
N SER A 29 9.86 3.78 -18.97
CA SER A 29 10.51 2.46 -19.06
C SER A 29 10.76 1.84 -17.69
N PHE A 30 11.24 2.62 -16.71
CA PHE A 30 11.45 2.11 -15.35
C PHE A 30 10.14 1.77 -14.64
N LEU A 31 9.12 2.63 -14.74
CA LEU A 31 7.82 2.38 -14.13
C LEU A 31 7.14 1.15 -14.71
N SER A 32 7.23 0.93 -16.02
CA SER A 32 6.66 -0.25 -16.68
C SER A 32 7.30 -1.55 -16.20
N VAL A 33 8.64 -1.60 -16.09
CA VAL A 33 9.33 -2.79 -15.55
C VAL A 33 9.04 -2.96 -14.06
N PHE A 34 8.98 -1.86 -13.31
CA PHE A 34 8.64 -1.89 -11.89
C PHE A 34 7.23 -2.44 -11.65
N GLU A 35 6.24 -2.02 -12.43
CA GLU A 35 4.86 -2.51 -12.35
C GLU A 35 4.79 -4.03 -12.52
N VAL A 36 5.37 -4.55 -13.60
CA VAL A 36 5.39 -6.01 -13.85
C VAL A 36 6.12 -6.77 -12.75
N THR A 37 7.22 -6.21 -12.24
CA THR A 37 7.99 -6.83 -11.16
C THR A 37 7.23 -6.82 -9.84
N ALA A 38 6.57 -5.71 -9.51
CA ALA A 38 5.75 -5.58 -8.31
C ALA A 38 4.56 -6.54 -8.36
N ASP A 39 3.88 -6.65 -9.50
CA ASP A 39 2.79 -7.61 -9.70
C ASP A 39 3.26 -9.05 -9.49
N ALA A 40 4.42 -9.42 -10.04
CA ALA A 40 5.00 -10.74 -9.83
C ALA A 40 5.35 -10.99 -8.35
N MET A 41 5.94 -10.00 -7.66
CA MET A 41 6.24 -10.11 -6.23
C MET A 41 4.97 -10.29 -5.40
N PHE A 42 3.90 -9.53 -5.70
CA PHE A 42 2.62 -9.67 -4.99
C PHE A 42 1.92 -11.00 -5.30
N LEU A 43 2.01 -11.50 -6.53
CA LEU A 43 1.48 -12.82 -6.88
C LEU A 43 2.22 -13.93 -6.14
N CYS A 44 3.55 -13.90 -6.15
CA CYS A 44 4.37 -14.85 -5.38
C CYS A 44 4.06 -14.75 -3.89
N PHE A 45 3.88 -13.53 -3.36
CA PHE A 45 3.49 -13.32 -1.98
C PHE A 45 2.13 -13.96 -1.68
N ALA A 46 1.12 -13.73 -2.50
CA ALA A 46 -0.21 -14.29 -2.32
C ALA A 46 -0.18 -15.83 -2.34
N ILE A 47 0.54 -16.43 -3.29
CA ILE A 47 0.71 -17.89 -3.38
C ILE A 47 1.46 -18.43 -2.16
N ASP A 48 2.50 -17.75 -1.69
CA ASP A 48 3.24 -18.14 -0.48
C ASP A 48 2.35 -18.13 0.76
N MET A 49 1.47 -17.13 0.89
CA MET A 49 0.51 -17.03 2.00
C MET A 49 -0.59 -18.09 1.95
N GLU A 50 -1.01 -18.49 0.75
CA GLU A 50 -2.00 -19.55 0.57
C GLU A 50 -1.41 -20.93 0.79
N THR A 51 -0.18 -21.14 0.32
CA THR A 51 0.46 -22.46 0.39
C THR A 51 1.07 -22.68 1.76
N ASN A 52 1.82 -21.73 2.31
CA ASN A 52 2.57 -21.91 3.55
C ASN A 52 1.79 -21.37 4.75
N ASP A 53 2.04 -21.92 5.94
CA ASP A 53 1.31 -21.56 7.18
C ASP A 53 2.23 -20.99 8.27
N GLY A 54 3.54 -20.86 7.97
CA GLY A 54 4.53 -20.31 8.88
C GLY A 54 5.02 -21.30 9.94
N THR A 55 4.65 -22.58 9.83
CA THR A 55 5.16 -23.63 10.73
C THR A 55 6.62 -23.97 10.43
N ALA A 56 7.30 -24.66 11.37
CA ALA A 56 8.67 -25.11 11.17
C ALA A 56 8.83 -26.08 9.98
N GLU A 57 7.77 -26.82 9.65
CA GLU A 57 7.73 -27.73 8.50
C GLU A 57 7.42 -26.99 7.19
N LYS A 58 6.65 -25.89 7.26
CA LYS A 58 6.21 -25.11 6.10
C LYS A 58 6.31 -23.59 6.35
N PRO A 59 7.53 -23.05 6.46
CA PRO A 59 7.74 -21.64 6.76
C PRO A 59 7.34 -20.75 5.59
N TYR A 60 7.07 -19.48 5.87
CA TYR A 60 6.90 -18.46 4.84
C TYR A 60 8.24 -18.15 4.17
N PHE A 61 8.24 -18.07 2.84
CA PHE A 61 9.44 -17.77 2.04
C PHE A 61 9.47 -16.32 1.56
N VAL A 62 8.37 -15.58 1.71
CA VAL A 62 8.32 -14.14 1.42
C VAL A 62 9.22 -13.32 2.35
N ASP A 63 9.49 -12.09 1.91
CA ASP A 63 10.19 -11.08 2.71
C ASP A 63 9.47 -10.81 4.03
N GLN A 64 10.25 -10.80 5.12
CA GLN A 64 9.72 -10.72 6.48
C GLN A 64 9.19 -9.32 6.83
N ASP A 65 9.77 -8.27 6.25
CA ASP A 65 9.32 -6.89 6.48
C ASP A 65 7.97 -6.67 5.77
N LEU A 66 7.84 -7.18 4.54
CA LEU A 66 6.57 -7.18 3.81
C LEU A 66 5.48 -7.95 4.57
N LEU A 67 5.80 -9.15 5.06
CA LEU A 67 4.87 -9.97 5.85
C LEU A 67 4.43 -9.25 7.13
N ALA A 68 5.38 -8.65 7.86
CA ALA A 68 5.10 -7.88 9.08
C ALA A 68 4.18 -6.70 8.79
N PHE A 69 4.46 -5.92 7.73
CA PHE A 69 3.65 -4.79 7.30
C PHE A 69 2.21 -5.21 6.99
N VAL A 70 2.03 -6.27 6.19
CA VAL A 70 0.71 -6.77 5.82
C VAL A 70 -0.04 -7.27 7.06
N SER A 71 0.61 -8.02 7.95
CA SER A 71 0.00 -8.50 9.20
C SER A 71 -0.49 -7.35 10.10
N GLN A 72 0.27 -6.25 10.16
CA GLN A 72 -0.10 -5.06 10.93
C GLN A 72 -1.31 -4.36 10.30
N SER A 73 -1.33 -4.23 8.97
CA SER A 73 -2.47 -3.62 8.25
C SER A 73 -3.78 -4.41 8.43
N ASN A 74 -3.70 -5.74 8.44
CA ASN A 74 -4.85 -6.62 8.68
C ASN A 74 -5.40 -6.46 10.10
N LYS A 75 -4.54 -6.49 11.12
CA LYS A 75 -4.94 -6.28 12.54
C LYS A 75 -5.64 -4.93 12.76
N LEU A 76 -5.14 -3.86 12.14
CA LEU A 76 -5.75 -2.53 12.22
C LEU A 76 -7.16 -2.51 11.59
N THR A 77 -7.32 -3.21 10.47
CA THR A 77 -8.60 -3.32 9.75
C THR A 77 -9.62 -4.12 10.54
N GLU A 78 -9.21 -5.25 11.16
CA GLU A 78 -10.07 -6.06 12.02
C GLU A 78 -10.50 -5.31 13.29
N GLY A 79 -9.58 -4.61 13.95
CA GLY A 79 -9.90 -3.78 15.12
C GLY A 79 -10.91 -2.68 14.80
N ARG A 80 -10.83 -2.08 13.61
CA ARG A 80 -11.80 -1.09 13.13
C ARG A 80 -13.17 -1.71 12.84
N LYS A 81 -13.21 -2.91 12.25
CA LYS A 81 -14.44 -3.66 12.00
C LYS A 81 -15.13 -4.00 13.32
N HIS A 82 -14.40 -4.55 14.29
CA HIS A 82 -14.95 -4.86 15.62
C HIS A 82 -15.45 -3.62 16.37
N ARG A 83 -14.79 -2.46 16.23
CA ARG A 83 -15.27 -1.19 16.79
C ARG A 83 -16.56 -0.69 16.11
N ASN A 84 -16.71 -0.89 14.81
CA ASN A 84 -17.89 -0.44 14.06
C ASN A 84 -19.10 -1.38 14.24
N THR A 85 -18.88 -2.64 14.61
CA THR A 85 -19.93 -3.65 14.83
C THR A 85 -20.34 -3.82 16.30
N ARG A 86 -19.79 -3.06 17.25
CA ARG A 86 -20.42 -2.95 18.59
C ARG A 86 -21.60 -1.97 18.47
N PRO A 87 -22.87 -2.42 18.49
CA PRO A 87 -23.95 -1.51 18.83
C PRO A 87 -23.71 -1.06 20.28
N PHE A 88 -24.15 0.16 20.56
CA PHE A 88 -24.37 0.71 21.90
C PHE A 88 -24.53 -0.39 22.97
N GLN A 89 -23.55 -0.50 23.86
CA GLN A 89 -23.57 -1.45 24.97
C GLN A 89 -24.67 -0.99 25.92
N ASP A 90 -25.78 -1.72 25.93
CA ASP A 90 -26.88 -1.50 26.86
C ASP A 90 -26.34 -1.64 28.28
N ASN A 91 -26.61 -0.63 29.10
CA ASN A 91 -26.14 -0.52 30.46
C ASN A 91 -27.14 -1.25 31.37
N GLU A 92 -27.25 -2.56 31.22
CA GLU A 92 -28.03 -3.41 32.12
C GLU A 92 -27.10 -3.98 33.19
N ASP A 93 -26.61 -3.09 34.07
CA ASP A 93 -25.97 -3.48 35.33
C ASP A 93 -27.07 -3.97 36.28
N GLY A 94 -27.35 -5.26 36.18
CA GLY A 94 -28.31 -5.98 36.99
C GLY A 94 -27.99 -5.79 38.47
N THR A 95 -28.89 -5.11 39.17
CA THR A 95 -28.85 -4.94 40.63
C THR A 95 -29.17 -6.29 41.28
N GLU A 96 -28.16 -7.16 41.39
CA GLU A 96 -28.24 -8.38 42.20
C GLU A 96 -28.32 -7.98 43.69
N LEU A 97 -29.53 -7.98 44.23
CA LEU A 97 -29.76 -7.83 45.67
C LEU A 97 -29.27 -9.08 46.39
N GLN A 98 -28.19 -8.94 47.17
CA GLN A 98 -27.71 -9.99 48.07
C GLN A 98 -28.76 -10.28 49.17
N PRO A 99 -28.97 -11.55 49.56
CA PRO A 99 -29.87 -11.87 50.66
C PRO A 99 -29.23 -11.43 51.98
N MET A 100 -29.97 -10.64 52.76
CA MET A 100 -29.62 -10.31 54.14
C MET A 100 -29.93 -11.53 55.02
N VAL A 101 -28.91 -11.99 55.75
CA VAL A 101 -28.95 -13.07 56.75
C VAL A 101 -29.86 -12.69 57.92
#